data_AF-A0A9P1HPN0-F1
#
_entry.id   AF-A0A9P1HPN0-F1
#
_cell.length_a   1.000
_cell.length_b   1.000
_cell.length_c   1.000
_cell.angle_alpha   90.00
_cell.angle_beta   90.00
_cell.angle_gamma   90.00
#
_symmetry.space_group_name_H-M   'P 1'
#
loop_
_entity.id
_entity.type
_entity.pdbx_description
1 polymer ?
#
loop_
_entity_poly.entity_id
_entity_poly.type
_entity_poly.pdbx_seq_one_letter_code
_entity_poly.pdbx_strand_id
1 'polypeptide(L)'
;MSSYQTPVIENNNNEVKEVAPKKRIFRKDCWHNCTLQLWLAGFGMFAGYTACITFAWQYGNWSATCLAFSSALFATWLFYLHWSYKKQTIQTWAPSTFFLTRWINFLIYVNALIGMTFCFIYAGISQQNLTTAGLQGENLWITGIWCWMLFKWTMLLSVFGKKYGESVMRPLLSPNRHDVESN
;
A
#
# COMPACT_ATOMS: atom_id res chain seq x y z
N MET A 1 -33.81 55.60 46.50
CA MET A 1 -32.37 55.80 46.26
C MET A 1 -31.64 54.52 46.63
N SER A 2 -31.26 53.71 45.64
CA SER A 2 -30.03 52.91 45.68
C SER A 2 -29.73 52.47 44.25
N SER A 3 -28.64 53.03 43.72
CA SER A 3 -28.14 52.84 42.37
C SER A 3 -27.40 51.51 42.29
N TYR A 4 -27.80 50.62 41.38
CA TYR A 4 -27.00 49.45 41.05
C TYR A 4 -26.09 49.80 39.86
N GLN A 5 -24.81 49.98 40.16
CA GLN A 5 -23.74 50.09 39.18
C GLN A 5 -23.52 48.74 38.49
N THR A 6 -23.55 48.73 37.16
CA THR A 6 -23.08 47.62 36.33
C THR A 6 -21.55 47.54 36.38
N PRO A 7 -20.95 46.37 36.67
CA PRO A 7 -19.53 46.18 36.45
C PRO A 7 -19.23 46.04 34.95
N VAL A 8 -18.33 46.89 34.48
CA VAL A 8 -17.66 46.85 33.18
C VAL A 8 -16.76 45.61 33.18
N ILE A 9 -17.07 44.61 32.35
CA ILE A 9 -16.15 43.52 32.06
C ILE A 9 -15.32 43.93 30.85
N GLU A 10 -14.06 44.17 31.15
CA GLU A 10 -12.98 44.61 30.29
C GLU A 10 -12.77 43.61 29.13
N ASN A 11 -12.77 44.17 27.92
CA ASN A 11 -12.65 43.45 26.66
C ASN A 11 -11.19 43.03 26.47
N ASN A 12 -10.80 41.87 27.01
CA ASN A 12 -9.47 41.34 26.80
C ASN A 12 -9.35 40.79 25.38
N ASN A 13 -8.63 41.55 24.57
CA ASN A 13 -8.08 41.18 23.26
C ASN A 13 -7.24 39.92 23.38
N ASN A 14 -7.89 38.76 23.42
CA ASN A 14 -7.25 37.51 23.09
C ASN A 14 -7.12 37.49 21.58
N GLU A 15 -6.00 38.01 21.08
CA GLU A 15 -5.47 37.61 19.78
C GLU A 15 -5.58 36.09 19.70
N VAL A 16 -6.56 35.61 18.95
CA VAL A 16 -6.59 34.25 18.46
C VAL A 16 -5.36 34.15 17.57
N LYS A 17 -4.23 33.80 18.18
CA LYS A 17 -3.02 33.42 17.45
C LYS A 17 -3.46 32.23 16.63
N GLU A 18 -3.75 32.49 15.36
CA GLU A 18 -3.94 31.49 14.33
C GLU A 18 -2.67 30.63 14.39
N VAL A 19 -2.78 29.49 15.07
CA VAL A 19 -1.68 28.55 15.22
C VAL A 19 -1.48 28.00 13.82
N ALA A 20 -0.58 28.64 13.08
CA ALA A 20 -0.17 28.22 11.75
C ALA A 20 0.03 26.70 11.81
N PRO A 21 -0.56 25.91 10.89
CA PRO A 21 -0.48 24.47 10.96
C PRO A 21 0.98 24.10 10.99
N LYS A 22 1.45 23.68 12.17
CA LYS A 22 2.84 23.35 12.44
C LYS A 22 3.17 22.26 11.44
N LYS A 23 3.92 22.62 10.38
CA LYS A 23 4.43 21.68 9.37
C LYS A 23 5.24 20.65 10.15
N ARG A 24 4.56 19.57 10.55
CA ARG A 24 5.16 18.51 11.35
C ARG A 24 6.21 17.90 10.44
N ILE A 25 7.46 18.18 10.78
CA ILE A 25 8.65 17.64 10.13
C ILE A 25 8.53 16.13 10.30
N PHE A 26 7.95 15.49 9.30
CA PHE A 26 7.84 14.05 9.18
C PHE A 26 9.28 13.57 9.16
N ARG A 27 9.70 12.93 10.26
CA ARG A 27 11.06 12.44 10.48
C ARG A 27 11.55 11.78 9.19
N LYS A 28 12.55 12.39 8.56
CA LYS A 28 13.12 12.02 7.25
C LYS A 28 13.88 10.68 7.28
N ASP A 29 13.91 9.99 8.43
CA ASP A 29 15.00 9.09 8.76
C ASP A 29 14.65 7.59 8.69
N CYS A 30 13.57 7.18 8.03
CA CYS A 30 13.37 5.76 7.80
C CYS A 30 12.97 5.50 6.35
N TRP A 31 13.96 4.97 5.60
CA TRP A 31 13.91 4.45 4.23
C TRP A 31 14.42 5.44 3.17
N HIS A 32 15.74 5.38 2.99
CA HIS A 32 16.53 6.15 2.04
C HIS A 32 16.09 6.06 0.58
N ASN A 33 15.07 5.29 0.19
CA ASN A 33 14.57 5.35 -1.19
C ASN A 33 13.07 5.04 -1.36
N CYS A 34 12.16 5.76 -0.69
CA CYS A 34 10.73 5.72 -1.06
C CYS A 34 10.54 5.98 -2.58
N THR A 35 11.42 6.79 -3.17
CA THR A 35 11.51 7.01 -4.62
C THR A 35 11.89 5.75 -5.40
N LEU A 36 12.88 4.95 -4.94
CA LEU A 36 13.25 3.70 -5.60
C LEU A 36 12.12 2.67 -5.50
N GLN A 37 11.46 2.58 -4.36
CA GLN A 37 10.31 1.67 -4.19
C GLN A 37 9.16 2.06 -5.11
N LEU A 38 8.93 3.36 -5.28
CA LEU A 38 7.98 3.89 -6.27
C LEU A 38 8.37 3.51 -7.70
N TRP A 39 9.64 3.67 -8.08
CA TRP A 39 10.14 3.25 -9.40
C TRP A 39 10.03 1.74 -9.62
N LEU A 40 10.35 0.92 -8.62
CA LEU A 40 10.22 -0.54 -8.69
C LEU A 40 8.76 -0.99 -8.83
N ALA A 41 7.83 -0.35 -8.10
CA ALA A 41 6.40 -0.60 -8.25
C ALA A 41 5.90 -0.17 -9.64
N GLY A 42 6.38 0.98 -10.14
CA GLY A 42 6.10 1.44 -11.51
C GLY A 42 6.57 0.45 -12.57
N PHE A 43 7.82 -0.03 -12.46
CA PHE A 43 8.34 -1.06 -13.36
C PHE A 43 7.52 -2.36 -13.30
N GLY A 44 7.13 -2.79 -12.10
CA GLY A 44 6.26 -3.95 -11.91
C GLY A 44 4.89 -3.81 -12.57
N MET A 45 4.29 -2.62 -12.49
CA MET A 45 3.03 -2.29 -13.17
C MET A 45 3.17 -2.39 -14.70
N PHE A 46 4.19 -1.74 -15.28
CA PHE A 46 4.44 -1.83 -16.72
C PHE A 46 4.69 -3.26 -17.17
N ALA A 47 5.56 -3.99 -16.47
CA ALA A 47 5.87 -5.38 -16.77
C ALA A 47 4.60 -6.27 -16.72
N GLY A 48 3.74 -6.07 -15.72
CA GLY A 48 2.48 -6.83 -15.58
C GLY A 48 1.50 -6.57 -16.72
N TYR A 49 1.28 -5.31 -17.09
CA TYR A 49 0.37 -4.98 -18.20
C TYR A 49 0.89 -5.44 -19.56
N THR A 50 2.19 -5.25 -19.85
CA THR A 50 2.78 -5.76 -21.09
C THR A 50 2.70 -7.28 -21.15
N ALA A 51 2.96 -7.96 -20.03
CA ALA A 51 2.86 -9.41 -19.95
C ALA A 51 1.43 -9.93 -20.11
N CYS A 52 0.44 -9.23 -19.57
CA CYS A 52 -0.97 -9.55 -19.79
C CYS A 52 -1.32 -9.56 -21.28
N ILE A 53 -0.85 -8.55 -22.03
CA ILE A 53 -1.11 -8.46 -23.47
C ILE A 53 -0.41 -9.59 -24.23
N THR A 54 0.85 -9.88 -23.91
CA THR A 54 1.58 -10.97 -24.58
C THR A 54 1.01 -12.34 -24.25
N PHE A 55 0.62 -12.64 -23.02
CA PHE A 55 0.01 -13.96 -22.73
C PHE A 55 -1.39 -14.13 -23.33
N ALA A 56 -2.18 -13.04 -23.39
CA ALA A 56 -3.49 -13.08 -24.01
C ALA A 56 -3.41 -13.30 -25.54
N TRP A 57 -2.55 -12.52 -26.23
CA TRP A 57 -2.51 -12.54 -27.70
C TRP A 57 -1.53 -13.56 -28.28
N GLN A 58 -0.35 -13.75 -27.68
CA GLN A 58 0.70 -14.58 -28.28
C GLN A 58 0.62 -16.05 -27.84
N TYR A 59 0.27 -16.30 -26.58
CA TYR A 59 0.37 -17.63 -25.97
C TYR A 59 -0.99 -18.28 -25.68
N GLY A 60 -2.07 -17.50 -25.63
CA GLY A 60 -3.41 -18.01 -25.33
C GLY A 60 -3.55 -18.61 -23.92
N ASN A 61 -2.68 -18.20 -22.99
CA ASN A 61 -2.67 -18.69 -21.62
C ASN A 61 -3.54 -17.78 -20.75
N TRP A 62 -4.78 -18.20 -20.49
CA TRP A 62 -5.75 -17.37 -19.78
C TRP A 62 -5.43 -17.31 -18.29
N SER A 63 -4.93 -18.39 -17.70
CA SER A 63 -4.54 -18.42 -16.30
C SER A 63 -3.41 -17.43 -15.98
N ALA A 64 -2.33 -17.48 -16.77
CA ALA A 64 -1.21 -16.56 -16.63
C ALA A 64 -1.63 -15.10 -16.91
N THR A 65 -2.53 -14.88 -17.88
CA THR A 65 -3.07 -13.55 -18.19
C THR A 65 -3.82 -12.96 -16.99
N CYS A 66 -4.75 -13.71 -16.40
CA CYS A 66 -5.51 -13.26 -15.22
C CYS A 66 -4.61 -12.95 -14.03
N LEU A 67 -3.58 -13.78 -13.78
CA LEU A 67 -2.62 -13.56 -12.70
C LEU A 67 -1.68 -12.38 -12.98
N ALA A 68 -1.23 -12.20 -14.21
CA ALA A 68 -0.42 -11.05 -14.62
C ALA A 68 -1.20 -9.74 -14.46
N PHE A 69 -2.46 -9.71 -14.89
CA PHE A 69 -3.35 -8.58 -14.69
C PHE A 69 -3.61 -8.30 -13.21
N SER A 70 -3.93 -9.32 -12.42
CA SER A 70 -4.14 -9.18 -10.98
C SER A 70 -2.88 -8.64 -10.29
N SER A 71 -1.72 -9.21 -10.62
CA SER A 71 -0.41 -8.74 -10.14
C SER A 71 -0.17 -7.28 -10.50
N ALA A 72 -0.50 -6.86 -11.72
CA ALA A 72 -0.38 -5.47 -12.15
C ALA A 72 -1.27 -4.53 -11.32
N LEU A 73 -2.52 -4.92 -11.03
CA LEU A 73 -3.42 -4.14 -10.17
C LEU A 73 -2.84 -3.93 -8.76
N PHE A 74 -2.27 -4.97 -8.15
CA PHE A 74 -1.65 -4.83 -6.82
C PHE A 74 -0.37 -4.00 -6.86
N ALA A 75 0.42 -4.08 -7.94
CA ALA A 75 1.57 -3.21 -8.15
C ALA A 75 1.13 -1.74 -8.30
N THR A 76 0.06 -1.47 -9.05
CA THR A 76 -0.56 -0.13 -9.17
C THR A 76 -1.03 0.39 -7.82
N TRP A 77 -1.68 -0.46 -7.02
CA TRP A 77 -2.13 -0.06 -5.69
C TRP A 77 -0.95 0.21 -4.74
N LEU A 78 0.12 -0.58 -4.81
CA LEU A 78 1.36 -0.32 -4.06
C LEU A 78 2.01 1.00 -4.49
N PHE A 79 2.04 1.28 -5.80
CA PHE A 79 2.49 2.56 -6.33
C PHE A 79 1.65 3.71 -5.78
N TYR A 80 0.32 3.57 -5.78
CA TYR A 80 -0.59 4.56 -5.21
C TYR A 80 -0.37 4.77 -3.70
N LEU A 81 -0.09 3.71 -2.95
CA LEU A 81 0.23 3.80 -1.53
C LEU A 81 1.52 4.62 -1.29
N HIS A 82 2.60 4.32 -2.01
CA HIS A 82 3.86 5.07 -1.93
C HIS A 82 3.70 6.53 -2.37
N TRP A 83 2.93 6.76 -3.44
CA TRP A 83 2.60 8.10 -3.92
C TRP A 83 1.82 8.91 -2.89
N SER A 84 0.80 8.30 -2.27
CA SER A 84 -0.03 8.93 -1.23
C SER A 84 0.77 9.23 0.03
N TYR A 85 1.73 8.37 0.39
CA TYR A 85 2.68 8.62 1.46
C TYR A 85 3.56 9.85 1.13
N LYS A 86 4.11 9.94 -0.09
CA LYS A 86 4.93 11.08 -0.53
C LYS A 86 4.17 12.40 -0.53
N LYS A 87 2.91 12.40 -0.94
CA LYS A 87 2.03 13.58 -0.90
C LYS A 87 1.47 13.91 0.50
N GLN A 88 1.79 13.12 1.52
CA GLN A 88 1.23 13.19 2.87
C GLN A 88 -0.30 13.06 2.95
N THR A 89 -0.96 12.64 1.86
CA THR A 89 -2.40 12.40 1.81
C THR A 89 -2.81 11.22 2.69
N ILE A 90 -1.87 10.33 3.03
CA ILE A 90 -2.11 9.16 3.87
C ILE A 90 -2.60 9.50 5.30
N GLN A 91 -2.43 10.76 5.75
CA GLN A 91 -2.91 11.23 7.05
C GLN A 91 -4.43 11.38 7.12
N THR A 92 -5.10 11.57 5.99
CA THR A 92 -6.58 11.71 5.94
C THR A 92 -7.29 10.36 5.84
N TRP A 93 -6.55 9.27 5.74
CA TRP A 93 -7.12 7.94 5.54
C TRP A 93 -7.66 7.38 6.84
N ALA A 94 -8.82 6.72 6.75
CA ALA A 94 -9.42 6.06 7.89
C ALA A 94 -8.55 4.89 8.40
N PRO A 95 -8.44 4.71 9.73
CA PRO A 95 -7.81 3.54 10.35
C PRO A 95 -8.26 2.19 9.80
N SER A 96 -9.56 2.07 9.49
CA SER A 96 -10.19 0.87 8.94
C SER A 96 -9.61 0.48 7.57
N THR A 97 -9.22 1.46 6.75
CA THR A 97 -8.61 1.21 5.43
C THR A 97 -7.30 0.45 5.55
N PHE A 98 -6.45 0.79 6.52
CA PHE A 98 -5.18 0.09 6.75
C PHE A 98 -5.39 -1.33 7.28
N PHE A 99 -6.39 -1.52 8.13
CA PHE A 99 -6.74 -2.85 8.65
C PHE A 99 -7.29 -3.75 7.55
N LEU A 100 -8.26 -3.25 6.78
CA LEU A 100 -8.88 -3.99 5.68
C LEU A 100 -7.86 -4.32 4.58
N THR A 101 -7.04 -3.34 4.19
CA THR A 101 -5.96 -3.54 3.22
C THR A 101 -5.02 -4.64 3.69
N ARG A 102 -4.66 -4.69 4.97
CA ARG A 102 -3.78 -5.74 5.51
C ARG A 102 -4.40 -7.12 5.42
N TRP A 103 -5.66 -7.27 5.83
CA TRP A 103 -6.34 -8.57 5.82
C TRP A 103 -6.62 -9.10 4.42
N ILE A 104 -7.10 -8.26 3.51
CA ILE A 104 -7.31 -8.65 2.11
C ILE A 104 -5.98 -9.12 1.51
N ASN A 105 -4.91 -8.34 1.67
CA ASN A 105 -3.61 -8.72 1.13
C ASN A 105 -3.04 -9.98 1.79
N PHE A 106 -3.26 -10.18 3.09
CA PHE A 106 -2.88 -11.40 3.79
C PHE A 106 -3.49 -12.64 3.15
N LEU A 107 -4.81 -12.62 2.94
CA LEU A 107 -5.51 -13.75 2.33
C LEU A 107 -5.01 -13.99 0.91
N ILE A 108 -4.81 -12.93 0.12
CA ILE A 108 -4.39 -13.07 -1.27
C ILE A 108 -2.97 -13.60 -1.38
N TYR A 109 -2.00 -13.10 -0.60
CA TYR A 109 -0.64 -13.61 -0.70
C TYR A 109 -0.53 -15.05 -0.19
N VAL A 110 -1.30 -15.45 0.83
CA VAL A 110 -1.33 -16.86 1.28
C VAL A 110 -1.86 -17.76 0.16
N ASN A 111 -2.96 -17.37 -0.49
CA ASN A 111 -3.51 -18.12 -1.62
C ASN A 111 -2.53 -18.17 -2.82
N ALA A 112 -1.85 -17.05 -3.10
CA ALA A 112 -0.85 -16.98 -4.16
C ALA A 112 0.35 -17.90 -3.89
N LEU A 113 0.76 -18.05 -2.62
CA LEU A 113 1.83 -18.97 -2.22
C LEU A 113 1.41 -20.44 -2.44
N ILE A 114 0.19 -20.80 -2.02
CA ILE A 114 -0.37 -22.15 -2.25
C ILE A 114 -0.47 -22.44 -3.75
N GLY A 115 -1.01 -21.49 -4.53
CA GLY A 115 -1.14 -21.60 -5.98
C GLY A 115 0.21 -21.74 -6.69
N MET A 116 1.23 -20.99 -6.27
CA MET A 116 2.60 -21.10 -6.77
C MET A 116 3.16 -22.50 -6.52
N THR A 117 3.07 -23.00 -5.29
CA THR A 117 3.56 -24.33 -4.92
C THR A 117 2.86 -25.42 -5.74
N PHE A 118 1.54 -25.34 -5.89
CA PHE A 118 0.77 -26.28 -6.70
C PHE A 118 1.21 -26.25 -8.17
N CYS A 119 1.35 -25.06 -8.76
CA CYS A 119 1.77 -24.91 -10.16
C CYS A 119 3.14 -25.54 -10.42
N PHE A 120 4.14 -25.31 -9.55
CA PHE A 120 5.47 -25.87 -9.74
C PHE A 120 5.54 -27.37 -9.52
N ILE A 121 4.84 -27.90 -8.52
CA ILE A 121 4.78 -29.36 -8.29
C ILE A 121 4.12 -30.04 -9.50
N TYR A 122 2.97 -29.53 -9.94
CA TYR A 122 2.23 -30.12 -11.04
C TYR A 122 2.99 -30.00 -12.37
N ALA A 123 3.62 -28.85 -12.64
CA ALA A 123 4.44 -28.65 -13.83
C ALA A 123 5.66 -29.61 -13.86
N GLY A 124 6.26 -29.85 -12.70
CA GLY A 124 7.36 -30.83 -12.55
C GLY A 124 6.91 -32.27 -12.79
N ILE A 125 5.76 -32.67 -12.22
CA ILE A 125 5.22 -34.03 -12.43
C ILE A 125 4.79 -34.23 -13.89
N SER A 126 4.15 -33.23 -14.49
CA SER A 126 3.64 -33.29 -15.87
C SER A 126 4.74 -33.13 -16.93
N GLN A 127 6.01 -32.97 -16.51
CA GLN A 127 7.16 -32.78 -17.40
C GLN A 127 6.90 -31.68 -18.44
N GLN A 128 6.25 -30.59 -18.02
CA GLN A 128 5.98 -29.47 -18.92
C GLN A 128 7.30 -28.83 -19.35
N ASN A 129 7.54 -28.80 -20.66
CA ASN A 129 8.76 -28.25 -21.22
C ASN A 129 8.66 -26.73 -21.41
N LEU A 130 9.78 -26.04 -21.26
CA LEU A 130 9.94 -24.60 -21.52
C LEU A 130 10.30 -24.29 -22.99
N THR A 131 10.02 -25.21 -23.92
CA THR A 131 10.25 -25.01 -25.35
C THR A 131 9.18 -24.08 -25.94
N THR A 132 9.48 -23.39 -27.04
CA THR A 132 8.56 -22.41 -27.67
C THR A 132 7.18 -23.01 -27.99
N ALA A 133 7.13 -24.29 -28.35
CA ALA A 133 5.89 -25.03 -28.55
C ALA A 133 5.17 -25.38 -27.23
N GLY A 134 5.92 -25.70 -26.16
CA GLY A 134 5.37 -25.97 -24.84
C GLY A 134 4.93 -24.72 -24.07
N LEU A 135 5.30 -23.52 -24.54
CA LEU A 135 4.79 -22.25 -24.02
C LEU A 135 3.41 -21.86 -24.58
N GLN A 136 2.97 -22.48 -25.67
CA GLN A 136 1.64 -22.23 -26.24
C GLN A 136 0.58 -22.98 -25.44
N GLY A 137 -0.48 -22.28 -25.02
CA GLY A 137 -1.53 -22.81 -24.15
C GLY A 137 -1.23 -22.68 -22.66
N GLU A 138 -1.86 -23.53 -21.86
CA GLU A 138 -1.80 -23.50 -20.39
C GLU A 138 -0.47 -24.06 -19.85
N ASN A 139 0.53 -23.18 -19.78
CA ASN A 139 1.84 -23.46 -19.20
C ASN A 139 1.87 -23.07 -17.71
N LEU A 140 1.99 -24.07 -16.85
CA LEU A 140 1.92 -23.90 -15.39
C LEU A 140 3.21 -23.36 -14.78
N TRP A 141 4.35 -23.47 -15.48
CA TRP A 141 5.57 -22.79 -15.05
C TRP A 141 5.38 -21.27 -15.07
N ILE A 142 4.83 -20.75 -16.17
CA ILE A 142 4.53 -19.33 -16.32
C ILE A 142 3.47 -18.90 -15.30
N THR A 143 2.39 -19.66 -15.16
CA THR A 143 1.35 -19.41 -14.15
C THR A 143 1.93 -19.36 -12.73
N GLY A 144 2.83 -20.28 -12.38
CA GLY A 144 3.52 -20.30 -11.09
C GLY A 144 4.39 -19.06 -10.84
N ILE A 145 5.09 -18.56 -11.86
CA ILE A 145 5.86 -17.31 -11.78
C ILE A 145 4.93 -16.11 -11.52
N TRP A 146 3.76 -16.08 -12.14
CA TRP A 146 2.79 -14.99 -11.89
C TRP A 146 2.09 -15.10 -10.54
N CYS A 147 1.88 -16.30 -10.02
CA CYS A 147 1.51 -16.50 -8.62
C CYS A 147 2.57 -15.92 -7.69
N TRP A 148 3.86 -16.14 -7.97
CA TRP A 148 4.95 -15.53 -7.19
C TRP A 148 4.97 -14.00 -7.28
N MET A 149 4.76 -13.43 -8.46
CA MET A 149 4.65 -11.97 -8.63
C MET A 149 3.47 -11.40 -7.84
N LEU A 150 2.31 -12.05 -7.92
CA LEU A 150 1.13 -11.67 -7.15
C LEU A 150 1.41 -11.72 -5.64
N PHE A 151 2.02 -12.80 -5.16
CA PHE A 151 2.47 -12.95 -3.77
C PHE A 151 3.38 -11.79 -3.34
N LYS A 152 4.40 -11.48 -4.15
CA LYS A 152 5.36 -10.42 -3.85
C LYS A 152 4.67 -9.07 -3.66
N TRP A 153 3.82 -8.65 -4.59
CA TRP A 153 3.21 -7.31 -4.54
C TRP A 153 2.20 -7.19 -3.38
N THR A 154 1.41 -8.21 -3.16
CA THR A 154 0.42 -8.25 -2.06
C THR A 154 1.09 -8.34 -0.69
N MET A 155 2.19 -9.11 -0.56
CA MET A 155 3.02 -9.14 0.65
C MET A 155 3.63 -7.76 0.94
N LEU A 156 4.27 -7.13 -0.05
CA LEU A 156 4.85 -5.78 0.12
C LEU A 156 3.78 -4.77 0.55
N LEU A 157 2.60 -4.84 -0.07
CA LEU A 157 1.49 -3.97 0.24
C LEU A 157 0.97 -4.13 1.68
N SER A 158 0.92 -5.37 2.19
CA SER A 158 0.58 -5.64 3.59
C SER A 158 1.64 -5.07 4.56
N VAL A 159 2.92 -5.26 4.26
CA VAL A 159 4.04 -4.77 5.09
C VAL A 159 4.08 -3.24 5.12
N PHE A 160 4.00 -2.58 3.97
CA PHE A 160 4.00 -1.12 3.89
C PHE A 160 2.71 -0.51 4.41
N GLY A 161 1.56 -1.14 4.16
CA GLY A 161 0.28 -0.71 4.73
C GLY A 161 0.28 -0.74 6.27
N LYS A 162 0.90 -1.75 6.88
CA LYS A 162 1.12 -1.78 8.34
C LYS A 162 2.01 -0.63 8.81
N LYS A 163 3.19 -0.49 8.20
CA LYS A 163 4.17 0.53 8.60
C LYS A 163 3.60 1.95 8.47
N TYR A 164 2.98 2.27 7.35
CA TYR A 164 2.38 3.59 7.13
C TYR A 164 1.19 3.84 8.06
N GLY A 165 0.36 2.82 8.31
CA GLY A 165 -0.71 2.92 9.32
C GLY A 165 -0.17 3.24 10.72
N GLU A 166 0.88 2.54 11.16
CA GLU A 166 1.52 2.82 12.46
C GLU A 166 2.12 4.24 12.51
N SER A 167 2.76 4.70 11.43
CA SER A 167 3.31 6.07 11.36
C SER A 167 2.23 7.15 11.46
N VAL A 168 1.02 6.89 10.94
CA VAL A 168 -0.12 7.82 11.03
C VAL A 168 -0.81 7.74 12.39
N MET A 169 -0.91 6.55 12.99
CA MET A 169 -1.63 6.34 14.26
C MET A 169 -0.81 6.68 15.51
N ARG A 170 0.50 6.41 15.54
CA ARG A 170 1.35 6.67 16.73
C ARG A 170 1.28 8.13 17.22
N PRO A 171 1.29 9.16 16.35
CA PRO A 171 1.18 10.56 16.79
C PRO A 171 -0.17 10.94 17.41
N LEU A 172 -1.23 10.14 17.21
CA LEU A 172 -2.56 10.40 17.77
C LEU A 172 -2.74 9.78 19.17
N LEU A 173 -1.94 8.76 19.51
CA LEU A 173 -2.03 8.01 20.76
C LEU A 173 -1.03 8.47 21.83
N SER A 174 -0.07 9.34 21.50
CA SER A 174 0.74 10.04 22.49
C SER A 174 0.10 11.42 22.75
N PRO A 175 -0.62 11.63 23.87
CA PRO A 175 -1.00 12.98 24.27
C PRO A 175 0.28 13.81 24.41
N ASN A 176 0.27 15.04 23.91
CA ASN A 176 1.38 15.96 24.14
C ASN A 176 1.59 16.07 25.65
N ARG A 177 2.76 15.63 26.14
CA ARG A 177 3.18 15.84 27.53
C ARG A 177 3.20 17.34 27.91
N HIS A 178 3.20 18.23 26.93
CA HIS A 178 3.19 19.68 27.14
C HIS A 178 1.85 20.26 27.60
N ASP A 179 0.75 19.48 27.55
CA ASP A 179 -0.57 19.95 28.00
C ASP A 179 -0.81 19.63 29.49
N VAL A 180 0.11 18.89 30.13
CA VAL A 180 0.01 18.45 31.53
C VAL A 180 0.82 19.33 32.48
N GLU A 181 1.81 20.08 31.98
CA GLU A 181 2.67 20.95 32.80
C GLU A 181 2.15 22.38 32.95
N SER A 182 0.97 22.70 32.39
CA SER A 182 0.38 24.05 32.42
C SER A 182 -0.87 24.18 33.32
N ASN A 183 -1.13 23.22 34.22
CA ASN A 183 -2.16 23.32 35.25
C ASN A 183 -1.54 23.28 36.66
#